data_AF-A0A855X2Y3-F1
#
_entry.id   AF-A0A855X2Y3-F1
#
_cell.length_a   1.000
_cell.length_b   1.000
_cell.length_c   1.000
_cell.angle_alpha   90.00
_cell.angle_beta   90.00
_cell.angle_gamma   90.00
#
_symmetry.space_group_name_H-M   'P 1'
#
loop_
_entity.id
_entity.type
_entity.pdbx_description
1 polymer ?
#
loop_
_entity_poly.entity_id
_entity_poly.type
_entity_poly.pdbx_seq_one_letter_code
_entity_poly.pdbx_strand_id
1 'polypeptide(L)'
;MDRINSVLEEAINQHAKSFGVEKAHDLAYSAGVTVTDEGAVVLMTGNPFVVLLRLARLFTLDGGLAALESCLPLLAELERLAALPQYADMALLSWPVGILKDTRPNEPQLETPVKS
;
A
#
# COMPACT_ATOMS: atom_id res chain seq x y z
N MET A 1 -12.03 5.22 -7.45
CA MET A 1 -12.04 4.41 -6.21
C MET A 1 -11.97 2.92 -6.53
N ASP A 2 -12.54 2.50 -7.66
CA ASP A 2 -12.73 1.11 -8.07
C ASP A 2 -11.47 0.24 -8.05
N ARG A 3 -10.32 0.74 -8.50
CA ARG A 3 -9.11 -0.09 -8.60
C ARG A 3 -8.57 -0.57 -7.25
N ILE A 4 -8.59 0.28 -6.21
CA ILE A 4 -8.10 -0.11 -4.88
C ILE A 4 -9.03 -1.16 -4.28
N ASN A 5 -10.34 -0.98 -4.43
CA ASN A 5 -11.31 -1.96 -3.98
C ASN A 5 -11.09 -3.29 -4.68
N SER A 6 -10.93 -3.32 -6.02
CA SER A 6 -10.64 -4.56 -6.74
C SER A 6 -9.35 -5.26 -6.27
N VAL A 7 -8.30 -4.50 -5.97
CA VAL A 7 -7.04 -5.06 -5.44
C VAL A 7 -7.24 -5.67 -4.05
N LEU A 8 -7.99 -4.99 -3.18
CA LEU A 8 -8.31 -5.48 -1.85
C LEU A 8 -9.16 -6.75 -1.94
N GLU A 9 -10.23 -6.74 -2.74
CA GLU A 9 -11.10 -7.88 -2.98
C GLU A 9 -10.32 -9.08 -3.53
N GLU A 10 -9.45 -8.86 -4.52
CA GLU A 10 -8.61 -9.91 -5.08
C GLU A 10 -7.69 -10.53 -4.01
N ALA A 11 -6.96 -9.71 -3.25
CA ALA A 11 -6.05 -10.17 -2.21
C ALA A 11 -6.78 -10.93 -1.09
N ILE A 12 -7.92 -10.40 -0.63
CA ILE A 12 -8.75 -11.02 0.42
C ILE A 12 -9.29 -12.38 -0.07
N ASN A 13 -9.80 -12.43 -1.31
CA ASN A 13 -10.30 -13.68 -1.89
C ASN A 13 -9.19 -14.71 -2.11
N GLN A 14 -7.99 -14.29 -2.51
CA GLN A 14 -6.84 -15.19 -2.61
C GLN A 14 -6.42 -15.74 -1.24
N HIS A 15 -6.42 -14.90 -0.20
CA HIS A 15 -6.12 -15.31 1.16
C HIS A 15 -7.19 -16.28 1.70
N ALA A 16 -8.47 -15.99 1.45
CA ALA A 16 -9.60 -16.82 1.87
C ALA A 16 -9.53 -18.24 1.28
N LYS A 17 -9.06 -18.41 0.03
CA LYS A 17 -8.87 -19.73 -0.59
C LYS A 17 -7.87 -20.61 0.16
N SER A 18 -6.88 -20.01 0.81
CA SER A 18 -5.78 -20.73 1.47
C SER A 18 -6.01 -20.89 2.98
N PHE A 19 -6.67 -19.92 3.61
CA PHE A 19 -6.75 -19.81 5.07
C PHE A 19 -8.19 -19.72 5.63
N GLY A 20 -9.21 -19.74 4.76
CA GLY A 20 -10.61 -19.65 5.12
C GLY A 20 -11.17 -18.23 5.07
N VAL A 21 -12.46 -18.12 4.73
CA VAL A 21 -13.19 -16.86 4.55
C VAL A 21 -13.25 -16.04 5.84
N GLU A 22 -13.61 -16.67 6.96
CA GLU A 22 -13.73 -16.02 8.27
C GLU A 22 -12.44 -15.31 8.66
N LYS A 23 -11.31 -16.03 8.61
CA LYS A 23 -10.00 -15.47 8.92
C LYS A 23 -9.62 -14.33 7.98
N ALA A 24 -9.84 -14.47 6.67
CA ALA A 24 -9.52 -13.42 5.71
C ALA A 24 -10.34 -12.14 5.97
N HIS A 25 -11.62 -12.29 6.31
CA HIS A 25 -12.53 -11.17 6.61
C HIS A 25 -12.16 -10.49 7.94
N ASP A 26 -11.80 -11.25 8.97
CA ASP A 26 -11.33 -10.70 10.26
C ASP A 26 -10.05 -9.87 10.12
N LEU A 27 -9.11 -10.37 9.30
CA LEU A 27 -7.86 -9.65 9.00
C LEU A 27 -8.13 -8.39 8.16
N ALA A 28 -9.06 -8.46 7.19
CA ALA A 28 -9.50 -7.30 6.42
C ALA A 28 -10.11 -6.22 7.32
N TYR A 29 -11.01 -6.61 8.23
CA TYR A 29 -11.63 -5.71 9.19
C TYR A 29 -10.57 -5.06 10.10
N SER A 30 -9.63 -5.85 10.60
CA SER A 30 -8.50 -5.36 11.42
C SER A 30 -7.59 -4.38 10.66
N ALA A 31 -7.49 -4.51 9.34
CA ALA A 31 -6.75 -3.57 8.49
C ALA A 31 -7.53 -2.27 8.20
N GLY A 32 -8.83 -2.21 8.53
CA GLY A 32 -9.73 -1.09 8.27
C GLY A 32 -10.60 -1.25 7.03
N VAL A 33 -10.77 -2.48 6.53
CA VAL A 33 -11.59 -2.80 5.34
C VAL A 33 -12.79 -3.66 5.75
N THR A 34 -14.00 -3.19 5.46
CA THR A 34 -15.22 -3.98 5.62
C THR A 34 -15.59 -4.61 4.29
N VAL A 35 -15.78 -5.93 4.28
CA VAL A 35 -16.22 -6.70 3.12
C VAL A 35 -17.60 -7.33 3.36
N THR A 36 -18.34 -7.61 2.30
CA THR A 36 -19.55 -8.44 2.34
C THR A 36 -19.20 -9.92 2.47
N ASP A 37 -20.21 -10.77 2.67
CA ASP A 37 -20.04 -12.23 2.68
C ASP A 37 -19.52 -12.78 1.33
N GLU A 38 -19.81 -12.08 0.23
CA GLU A 38 -19.30 -12.38 -1.11
C GLU A 38 -17.87 -11.84 -1.37
N GLY A 39 -17.27 -11.19 -0.37
CA GLY A 39 -15.91 -10.65 -0.46
C GLY A 39 -15.81 -9.29 -1.17
N ALA A 40 -16.92 -8.57 -1.36
CA ALA A 40 -16.92 -7.24 -1.97
C ALA A 40 -16.62 -6.15 -0.93
N VAL A 41 -15.79 -5.15 -1.27
CA VAL A 41 -15.42 -4.07 -0.34
C VAL A 41 -16.54 -3.05 -0.23
N VAL A 42 -17.09 -2.92 0.98
CA VAL A 42 -18.17 -1.97 1.31
C VAL A 42 -17.60 -0.64 1.82
N LEU A 43 -16.54 -0.73 2.63
CA LEU A 43 -15.95 0.43 3.29
C LEU A 43 -14.46 0.23 3.49
N MET A 44 -13.69 1.29 3.27
CA MET A 44 -12.30 1.38 3.68
C MET A 44 -12.13 2.62 4.57
N THR A 45 -11.57 2.42 5.76
CA THR A 45 -11.34 3.49 6.74
C THR A 45 -9.86 3.84 6.81
N GLY A 46 -9.57 5.12 6.60
CA GLY A 46 -8.21 5.66 6.66
C GLY A 46 -7.51 5.77 5.31
N ASN A 47 -6.20 6.00 5.36
CA ASN A 47 -5.39 6.23 4.18
C ASN A 47 -5.19 4.90 3.40
N PRO A 48 -5.45 4.84 2.08
CA PRO A 48 -5.34 3.61 1.30
C PRO A 48 -3.96 2.94 1.38
N PHE A 49 -2.89 3.73 1.39
CA PHE A 49 -1.52 3.22 1.50
C PHE A 49 -1.30 2.50 2.85
N VAL A 50 -1.79 3.10 3.93
CA VAL A 50 -1.69 2.53 5.28
C VAL A 50 -2.55 1.27 5.42
N VAL A 51 -3.74 1.26 4.81
CA VAL A 51 -4.63 0.08 4.80
C VAL A 51 -3.95 -1.09 4.08
N LEU A 52 -3.40 -0.87 2.89
CA LEU A 52 -2.69 -1.90 2.13
C LEU A 52 -1.47 -2.45 2.90
N LEU A 53 -0.69 -1.57 3.54
CA LEU A 53 0.44 -1.97 4.39
C LEU A 53 0.00 -2.83 5.59
N ARG A 54 -1.07 -2.43 6.29
CA ARG A 54 -1.61 -3.20 7.42
C ARG A 54 -2.07 -4.57 6.98
N LEU A 55 -2.82 -4.64 5.87
CA LEU A 55 -3.33 -5.90 5.35
C LEU A 55 -2.21 -6.83 4.91
N ALA A 56 -1.22 -6.31 4.18
CA ALA A 56 -0.05 -7.10 3.77
C ALA A 56 0.73 -7.62 4.99
N ARG A 57 0.91 -6.80 6.03
CA ARG A 57 1.52 -7.26 7.30
C ARG A 57 0.70 -8.39 7.93
N LEU A 58 -0.62 -8.24 8.01
CA LEU A 58 -1.49 -9.22 8.64
C LEU A 58 -1.49 -10.57 7.91
N PHE A 59 -1.49 -10.56 6.57
CA PHE A 59 -1.42 -11.79 5.77
C PHE A 59 -0.07 -12.50 5.94
N THR A 60 1.02 -11.76 6.15
CA THR A 60 2.37 -12.33 6.21
C THR A 60 2.81 -12.79 7.61
N LEU A 61 2.04 -12.50 8.67
CA LEU A 61 2.39 -12.87 10.04
C LEU A 61 2.62 -14.38 10.23
N ASP A 62 1.89 -15.21 9.47
CA ASP A 62 2.00 -16.67 9.57
C ASP A 62 3.13 -17.26 8.69
N GLY A 63 3.82 -16.43 7.89
CA GLY A 63 5.04 -16.79 7.15
C GLY A 63 4.89 -17.82 6.04
N GLY A 64 3.67 -18.27 5.71
CA GLY A 64 3.41 -19.25 4.65
C GLY A 64 3.57 -18.64 3.25
N LEU A 65 4.09 -19.41 2.30
CA LEU A 65 4.27 -18.96 0.91
C LEU A 65 2.93 -18.52 0.27
N ALA A 66 1.85 -19.28 0.48
CA ALA A 66 0.52 -18.90 0.01
C ALA A 66 0.03 -17.56 0.58
N ALA A 67 0.47 -17.21 1.80
CA ALA A 67 0.15 -15.93 2.42
C ALA A 67 0.90 -14.78 1.74
N LEU A 68 2.18 -15.00 1.40
CA LEU A 68 2.97 -14.05 0.61
C LEU A 68 2.41 -13.86 -0.81
N GLU A 69 1.96 -14.94 -1.45
CA GLU A 69 1.32 -14.88 -2.77
C GLU A 69 0.05 -14.03 -2.74
N SER A 70 -0.78 -14.16 -1.70
CA SER A 70 -1.98 -13.32 -1.52
C SER A 70 -1.68 -11.83 -1.34
N CYS A 71 -0.44 -11.47 -1.00
CA CYS A 71 -0.01 -10.08 -0.89
C CYS A 71 0.47 -9.47 -2.20
N LEU A 72 0.73 -10.25 -3.25
CA LEU A 72 1.29 -9.72 -4.51
C LEU A 72 0.44 -8.59 -5.11
N PRO A 73 -0.91 -8.67 -5.16
CA PRO A 73 -1.74 -7.55 -5.63
C PRO A 73 -1.59 -6.30 -4.76
N LEU A 74 -1.48 -6.47 -3.43
CA LEU A 74 -1.31 -5.38 -2.48
C LEU A 74 0.04 -4.67 -2.68
N LEU A 75 1.11 -5.44 -2.87
CA LEU A 75 2.46 -4.91 -3.07
C LEU A 75 2.58 -4.13 -4.38
N ALA A 76 2.00 -4.64 -5.48
CA ALA A 76 1.96 -3.93 -6.75
C ALA A 76 1.19 -2.60 -6.63
N GLU A 77 0.10 -2.58 -5.86
CA GLU A 77 -0.64 -1.34 -5.64
C GLU A 77 0.09 -0.36 -4.72
N LEU A 78 0.80 -0.85 -3.71
CA LEU A 78 1.67 -0.03 -2.86
C LEU A 78 2.79 0.64 -3.67
N GLU A 79 3.46 -0.10 -4.55
CA GLU A 79 4.50 0.47 -5.44
C GLU A 79 3.92 1.60 -6.29
N ARG A 80 2.75 1.38 -6.88
CA ARG A 80 2.08 2.41 -7.69
C ARG A 80 1.66 3.62 -6.86
N LEU A 81 1.11 3.42 -5.66
CA LEU A 81 0.74 4.53 -4.78
C LEU A 81 1.97 5.31 -4.33
N ALA A 82 3.08 4.64 -4.01
CA ALA A 82 4.33 5.30 -3.63
C ALA A 82 4.90 6.21 -4.73
N ALA A 83 4.59 5.93 -6.00
CA ALA A 83 4.97 6.78 -7.12
C ALA A 83 4.12 8.05 -7.27
N LEU A 84 3.01 8.18 -6.55
CA LEU A 84 2.16 9.38 -6.63
C LEU A 84 2.70 10.52 -5.74
N PRO A 85 2.64 11.78 -6.20
CA PRO A 85 3.19 12.93 -5.46
C PRO A 85 2.64 13.09 -4.04
N GLN A 86 1.36 12.77 -3.81
CA GLN A 86 0.74 12.87 -2.49
C GLN A 86 1.29 11.86 -1.46
N TYR A 87 2.05 10.86 -1.92
CA TYR A 87 2.73 9.88 -1.07
C TYR A 87 4.26 10.05 -1.09
N ALA A 88 4.78 11.12 -1.70
CA ALA A 88 6.21 11.38 -1.83
C ALA A 88 6.93 11.42 -0.47
N ASP A 89 6.31 11.98 0.56
CA ASP A 89 6.87 12.00 1.92
C ASP A 89 7.02 10.60 2.52
N MET A 90 6.13 9.66 2.16
CA MET A 90 6.27 8.25 2.55
C MET A 90 7.25 7.49 1.65
N ALA A 91 7.34 7.85 0.37
CA ALA A 91 8.35 7.29 -0.54
C ALA A 91 9.79 7.62 -0.05
N LEU A 92 10.01 8.81 0.53
CA LEU A 92 11.27 9.18 1.17
C LEU A 92 11.61 8.29 2.39
N LEU A 93 10.62 7.73 3.09
CA LEU A 93 10.82 6.77 4.19
C LEU A 93 11.14 5.36 3.70
N SER A 94 10.80 5.03 2.45
CA SER A 94 11.14 3.75 1.81
C SER A 94 12.52 3.73 1.14
N TRP A 95 13.20 4.87 1.08
CA TRP A 95 14.58 4.90 0.61
C TRP A 95 15.49 4.15 1.59
N PRO A 96 16.43 3.31 1.10
CA PRO A 96 17.38 2.63 1.95
C PRO A 96 18.14 3.66 2.78
N VAL A 97 17.99 3.55 4.11
CA VAL A 97 18.71 4.37 5.09
C VAL A 97 20.20 4.12 4.88
N GLY A 98 20.86 5.01 4.13
CA GLY A 98 22.27 4.87 3.73
C GLY A 98 22.60 5.28 2.30
N ILE A 99 21.62 5.41 1.39
CA ILE A 99 21.84 5.98 0.05
C ILE A 99 21.32 7.43 0.01
N LEU A 100 21.84 8.26 0.92
CA LEU A 100 21.83 9.71 0.69
C LEU A 100 23.06 10.03 -0.15
N LYS A 101 22.91 9.98 -1.47
CA LYS A 101 23.83 10.66 -2.37
C LYS A 101 23.07 11.73 -3.14
N ASP A 102 22.92 12.87 -2.48
CA ASP A 102 23.12 14.19 -3.07
C ASP A 102 22.46 14.47 -4.43
N THR A 103 21.22 14.05 -4.61
CA THR A 103 20.40 14.49 -5.75
C THR A 103 19.07 15.03 -5.24
N ARG A 104 19.11 16.17 -4.56
CA ARG A 104 17.97 17.09 -4.62
C ARG A 104 17.88 17.58 -6.07
N PRO A 105 16.72 17.49 -6.75
CA PRO A 105 16.56 18.14 -8.05
C PRO A 105 16.84 19.63 -7.84
N ASN A 106 17.75 20.19 -8.65
CA ASN A 106 18.22 21.57 -8.58
C ASN A 106 17.10 22.52 -8.18
N GLU A 107 17.24 23.13 -7.00
CA GLU A 107 16.51 24.35 -6.70
C GLU A 107 16.80 25.34 -7.84
N PRO A 108 15.78 25.96 -8.45
CA PRO A 108 16.03 27.00 -9.43
C PRO A 108 16.82 28.12 -8.73
N GLN A 109 18.05 28.33 -9.17
CA GLN A 109 18.85 29.46 -8.71
C GLN A 109 18.12 30.74 -9.14
N LEU A 110 17.58 31.46 -8.17
CA LEU A 110 17.12 32.83 -8.36
C LEU A 110 18.35 33.67 -8.76
N GLU A 111 18.47 33.94 -10.06
CA GLU A 111 19.43 34.92 -10.57
C GLU A 111 19.12 36.28 -9.93
N THR A 112 20.01 36.73 -9.05
CA THR A 112 19.96 38.10 -8.53
C THR A 112 20.19 39.08 -9.70
N PRO A 113 19.39 40.15 -9.84
CA PRO A 113 19.57 41.09 -10.93
C PRO A 113 20.86 41.88 -10.74
N VAL A 114 21.73 41.83 -11.76
CA VAL A 114 22.92 42.68 -11.86
C VAL A 114 22.44 44.13 -11.99
N LYS A 115 22.68 44.94 -10.95
CA LYS A 115 22.54 46.40 -11.04
C LYS A 115 23.66 46.91 -11.96
N SER A 116 23.28 47.53 -13.07
CA SER A 116 24.12 48.46 -13.84
C SER A 116 23.70 49.89 -13.53
#